data_AF-A0A5B8J0R5-F1
#
_entry.id   AF-A0A5B8J0R5-F1
#
_cell.length_a   1.000
_cell.length_b   1.000
_cell.length_c   1.000
_cell.angle_alpha   90.00
_cell.angle_beta   90.00
_cell.angle_gamma   90.00
#
_symmetry.space_group_name_H-M   'P 1'
#
loop_
_entity.id
_entity.type
_entity.pdbx_description
1 polymer ?
#
loop_
_entity_poly.entity_id
_entity_poly.type
_entity_poly.pdbx_seq_one_letter_code
_entity_poly.pdbx_strand_id
1 'polypeptide(L)'
;MHQSNPGLNEFYDYTGEGPGVEALHTRTMRLSTTEFIRRFLMHVLPAGFHRIRHAGFLANGIRRDRIKKIRCLIDRALESDQRAGENGRVDSDERDLHRTCPKCGGAMRVIETFTRGQTPKSRAPPWEDAA
;
A
#
# COMPACT_ATOMS: atom_id res chain seq x y z
N MET A 1 32.12 -31.54 -16.69
CA MET A 1 30.96 -31.61 -15.77
C MET A 1 30.68 -30.18 -15.33
N HIS A 2 29.67 -29.54 -15.94
CA HIS A 2 28.34 -29.36 -15.34
C HIS A 2 28.43 -28.57 -14.01
N GLN A 3 27.84 -27.38 -13.85
CA GLN A 3 26.67 -26.78 -14.47
C GLN A 3 26.70 -25.26 -14.40
N SER A 4 26.15 -24.67 -15.45
CA SER A 4 25.55 -23.35 -15.54
C SER A 4 24.50 -23.11 -14.44
N ASN A 5 24.41 -21.87 -13.95
CA ASN A 5 23.11 -21.31 -13.58
C ASN A 5 23.11 -19.78 -13.76
N PRO A 6 22.65 -19.26 -14.91
CA PRO A 6 22.27 -17.87 -15.06
C PRO A 6 20.81 -17.73 -14.63
N GLY A 7 20.58 -17.15 -13.48
CA GLY A 7 19.24 -17.01 -12.93
C GLY A 7 19.12 -15.79 -12.04
N LEU A 8 18.66 -14.67 -12.61
CA LEU A 8 17.27 -14.23 -12.46
C LEU A 8 17.14 -12.77 -12.89
N ASN A 9 16.72 -12.64 -14.15
CA ASN A 9 15.68 -11.73 -14.62
C ASN A 9 15.88 -10.24 -14.34
N GLU A 10 16.55 -9.61 -15.31
CA GLU A 10 16.08 -8.43 -16.05
C GLU A 10 14.72 -7.91 -15.56
N PHE A 11 14.78 -7.02 -14.57
CA PHE A 11 13.71 -6.09 -14.29
C PHE A 11 13.58 -5.19 -15.52
N TYR A 12 12.44 -5.26 -16.21
CA TYR A 12 12.13 -4.34 -17.29
C TYR A 12 12.14 -2.89 -16.75
N ASP A 13 13.25 -2.19 -16.99
CA ASP A 13 13.34 -0.75 -16.88
C ASP A 13 12.46 -0.13 -17.98
N TYR A 14 11.39 0.55 -17.55
CA TYR A 14 10.53 1.34 -18.41
C TYR A 14 10.95 2.81 -18.28
N THR A 15 12.24 3.11 -18.47
CA THR A 15 12.71 4.48 -18.69
C THR A 15 12.44 4.80 -20.15
N GLY A 16 11.33 5.51 -20.39
CA GLY A 16 10.89 5.95 -21.70
C GLY A 16 11.75 7.07 -22.29
N GLU A 17 13.06 6.87 -22.33
CA GLU A 17 14.04 7.81 -22.91
C GLU A 17 15.00 7.04 -23.83
N GLY A 18 14.46 6.54 -24.94
CA GLY A 18 15.23 6.00 -26.07
C GLY A 18 14.89 6.79 -27.35
N PRO A 19 15.86 7.10 -28.22
CA PRO A 19 15.60 7.85 -29.44
C PRO A 19 14.98 6.90 -30.48
N GLY A 20 13.67 7.00 -30.67
CA GLY A 20 12.95 6.18 -31.65
C GLY A 20 11.51 5.97 -31.24
N VAL A 21 10.71 7.03 -31.30
CA VAL A 21 9.24 6.90 -31.26
C VAL A 21 8.74 6.32 -32.58
N GLU A 22 9.07 5.05 -32.84
CA GLU A 22 8.30 4.25 -33.77
C GLU A 22 6.96 3.96 -33.08
N ALA A 23 5.88 4.41 -33.72
CA ALA A 23 4.51 4.35 -33.23
C ALA A 23 4.22 3.02 -32.53
N LEU A 24 3.59 3.08 -31.34
CA LEU A 24 3.07 1.93 -30.60
C LEU A 24 2.41 0.95 -31.56
N HIS A 25 3.12 -0.10 -31.94
CA HIS A 25 2.68 -1.03 -32.96
C HIS A 25 1.52 -1.84 -32.41
N THR A 26 0.29 -1.44 -32.73
CA THR A 26 -0.91 -2.22 -32.45
C THR A 26 -0.89 -3.47 -33.30
N ARG A 27 -0.31 -4.54 -32.74
CA ARG A 27 -0.29 -5.86 -33.36
C ARG A 27 -1.69 -6.46 -33.27
N THR A 28 -2.34 -6.65 -34.42
CA THR A 28 -3.64 -7.31 -34.48
C THR A 28 -3.42 -8.82 -34.37
N MET A 29 -3.96 -9.45 -33.32
CA MET A 29 -3.99 -10.90 -33.15
C MET A 29 -5.38 -11.44 -33.40
N ARG A 30 -5.51 -12.47 -34.24
CA ARG A 30 -6.76 -13.22 -34.42
C ARG A 30 -6.80 -14.35 -33.38
N LEU A 31 -7.87 -14.40 -32.60
CA LEU A 31 -8.11 -15.44 -31.60
C LEU A 31 -9.22 -16.36 -32.11
N SER A 32 -9.16 -17.65 -31.77
CA SER A 32 -10.30 -18.55 -31.95
C SER A 32 -11.45 -18.10 -31.04
N THR A 33 -12.68 -18.45 -31.41
CA THR A 33 -13.88 -18.10 -30.64
C THR A 33 -13.79 -18.56 -29.19
N THR A 34 -13.27 -19.77 -28.95
CA THR A 34 -13.09 -20.33 -27.62
C THR A 34 -12.11 -19.52 -26.78
N GLU A 35 -11.00 -19.10 -27.39
CA GLU A 35 -9.95 -18.35 -26.69
C GLU A 35 -10.36 -16.89 -26.44
N PHE A 36 -11.17 -16.30 -27.32
CA PHE A 36 -11.82 -15.01 -27.07
C PHE A 36 -12.74 -15.08 -25.85
N ILE A 37 -13.66 -16.04 -25.80
CA ILE A 37 -14.62 -16.18 -24.68
C ILE A 37 -13.85 -16.38 -23.36
N ARG A 38 -12.84 -17.24 -23.35
CA ARG A 38 -12.03 -17.50 -22.16
C ARG A 38 -11.39 -16.22 -21.61
N ARG A 39 -10.73 -15.42 -22.46
CA ARG A 39 -10.09 -14.16 -22.05
C ARG A 39 -11.10 -13.09 -21.66
N PHE A 40 -12.21 -13.00 -22.39
CA PHE A 40 -13.27 -12.05 -22.10
C PHE A 40 -13.85 -12.28 -20.70
N LEU A 41 -14.19 -13.52 -20.36
CA LEU A 41 -14.74 -13.87 -19.04
C LEU A 41 -13.75 -13.64 -17.89
N MET A 42 -12.43 -13.71 -18.13
CA MET A 42 -11.43 -13.34 -17.13
C MET A 42 -11.36 -11.82 -16.85
N HIS A 43 -11.84 -10.99 -17.78
CA HIS A 43 -11.79 -9.54 -17.66
C HIS A 43 -13.12 -8.93 -17.19
N VAL A 44 -14.21 -9.66 -17.33
CA VAL A 44 -15.52 -9.24 -16.82
C VAL A 44 -15.57 -9.44 -15.31
N LEU A 45 -15.92 -8.38 -14.60
CA LEU A 45 -16.14 -8.43 -13.16
C LEU A 45 -17.50 -9.11 -12.90
N PRO A 46 -17.58 -10.21 -12.12
CA PRO A 46 -18.85 -10.85 -11.83
C PRO A 46 -19.81 -9.90 -11.10
N ALA A 47 -21.11 -10.13 -11.25
CA ALA A 47 -22.12 -9.32 -10.57
C ALA A 47 -21.91 -9.32 -9.05
N GLY A 48 -22.09 -8.17 -8.41
CA GLY A 48 -21.87 -8.00 -6.97
C GLY A 48 -20.41 -7.74 -6.57
N PHE A 49 -19.44 -7.84 -7.49
CA PHE A 49 -18.07 -7.45 -7.23
C PHE A 49 -17.81 -6.01 -7.66
N HIS A 50 -17.01 -5.28 -6.88
CA HIS A 50 -16.57 -3.93 -7.21
C HIS A 50 -15.08 -3.92 -7.53
N ARG A 51 -14.70 -3.24 -8.61
CA ARG A 51 -13.29 -3.08 -8.99
C ARG A 51 -12.64 -2.09 -8.03
N ILE A 52 -11.74 -2.57 -7.18
CA ILE A 52 -10.96 -1.70 -6.31
C ILE A 52 -10.03 -0.85 -7.17
N ARG A 53 -10.16 0.47 -7.03
CA ARG A 53 -9.24 1.44 -7.62
C ARG A 53 -8.44 2.05 -6.48
N HIS A 54 -7.13 1.90 -6.54
CA HIS A 54 -6.25 2.54 -5.58
C HIS A 54 -6.17 4.03 -5.87
N ALA A 55 -6.51 4.85 -4.88
CA ALA A 55 -6.29 6.30 -4.88
C ALA A 55 -5.07 6.65 -4.02
N GLY A 56 -4.58 7.89 -4.13
CA GLY A 56 -3.45 8.38 -3.36
C GLY A 56 -2.13 7.68 -3.72
N PHE A 57 -1.31 7.35 -2.72
CA PHE A 57 0.03 6.82 -2.94
C PHE A 57 0.07 5.42 -3.56
N LEU A 58 -1.05 4.69 -3.56
CA LEU A 58 -1.18 3.37 -4.21
C LEU A 58 -1.69 3.46 -5.66
N ALA A 59 -1.99 4.66 -6.17
CA ALA A 59 -2.44 4.83 -7.55
C ALA A 59 -1.36 4.36 -8.53
N ASN A 60 -1.73 3.50 -9.49
CA ASN A 60 -0.79 2.76 -10.34
C ASN A 60 0.27 3.63 -11.03
N GLY A 61 -0.08 4.84 -11.47
CA GLY A 61 0.85 5.75 -12.15
C GLY A 61 1.99 6.26 -11.27
N ILE A 62 1.77 6.39 -9.96
CA ILE A 62 2.76 6.94 -9.01
C ILE A 62 3.19 5.92 -7.93
N ARG A 63 2.61 4.72 -7.95
CA ARG A 63 2.73 3.73 -6.87
C ARG A 63 4.17 3.35 -6.58
N ARG A 64 4.99 3.13 -7.62
CA ARG A 64 6.39 2.67 -7.46
C ARG A 64 7.22 3.70 -6.70
N ASP A 65 7.23 4.94 -7.17
CA ASP A 65 8.04 6.01 -6.57
C ASP A 65 7.56 6.36 -5.16
N ARG A 66 6.24 6.39 -4.97
CA ARG A 66 5.65 6.68 -3.65
C ARG A 66 5.96 5.58 -2.63
N ILE A 67 5.85 4.30 -3.00
CA ILE A 67 6.22 3.19 -2.11
C ILE A 67 7.71 3.24 -1.75
N LYS A 68 8.59 3.50 -2.72
CA LYS A 68 10.03 3.64 -2.46
C LYS A 68 10.29 4.75 -1.45
N LYS A 69 9.69 5.93 -1.66
CA LYS A 69 9.82 7.07 -0.74
C LYS A 69 9.29 6.75 0.67
N ILE A 70 8.12 6.11 0.77
CA ILE A 70 7.54 5.73 2.07
C ILE A 70 8.47 4.79 2.84
N ARG A 71 9.05 3.77 2.18
CA ARG A 71 10.00 2.85 2.82
C ARG A 71 11.22 3.59 3.35
N CYS A 72 11.85 4.45 2.55
CA CYS A 72 12.99 5.25 3.01
C CYS A 72 12.67 6.14 4.22
N LEU A 73 11.45 6.68 4.30
CA LEU A 73 11.02 7.48 5.44
C LEU A 73 10.80 6.64 6.69
N ILE A 74 10.22 5.45 6.55
CA ILE A 74 10.02 4.49 7.66
C ILE A 74 11.39 4.02 8.18
N ASP A 75 12.29 3.61 7.29
CA ASP A 75 13.61 3.11 7.67
C ASP A 75 14.41 4.19 8.40
N ARG A 76 14.34 5.46 7.95
CA ARG A 76 14.97 6.59 8.64
C ARG A 76 14.40 6.82 10.04
N ALA A 77 13.08 6.67 10.23
CA ALA A 77 12.45 6.86 11.53
C ALA A 77 12.89 5.78 12.55
N LEU A 78 13.08 4.54 12.10
CA LEU A 78 13.57 3.46 12.97
C LEU A 78 15.01 3.70 13.46
N GLU A 79 15.85 4.33 12.64
CA GLU A 79 17.23 4.70 13.01
C GLU A 79 17.27 5.88 14.00
N SER A 80 16.30 6.81 13.95
CA SER A 80 16.23 7.90 14.94
C SER A 80 15.81 7.41 16.32
N ASP A 81 14.90 6.44 16.40
CA ASP A 81 14.40 5.90 17.68
C ASP A 81 15.47 5.05 18.39
N GLN A 82 16.28 4.29 17.64
CA GLN A 82 17.38 3.50 18.21
C GLN A 82 18.49 4.36 18.83
N ARG A 83 18.70 5.58 18.34
CA ARG A 83 19.68 6.52 18.90
C ARG A 83 19.21 7.24 20.17
N ALA A 84 17.93 7.16 20.51
CA ALA A 84 17.36 7.75 21.73
C ALA A 84 17.21 6.74 22.89
N GLY A 85 17.62 5.48 22.68
CA GLY A 85 17.37 4.35 23.57
C GLY A 85 18.48 4.00 24.56
N GLU A 86 19.06 4.97 25.27
CA GLU A 86 19.68 4.72 26.57
C GLU A 86 19.12 5.77 27.53
N ASN A 87 18.03 5.43 28.24
CA ASN A 87 17.71 5.86 29.61
C ASN A 87 16.28 5.45 29.99
N GLY A 88 16.18 4.74 31.12
CA GLY A 88 15.06 4.85 32.05
C GLY A 88 13.78 4.08 31.73
N ARG A 89 13.53 3.03 32.52
CA ARG A 89 12.19 2.52 32.78
C ARG A 89 11.34 3.68 33.31
N VAL A 90 10.31 4.11 32.60
CA VAL A 90 9.32 5.06 33.12
C VAL A 90 7.92 4.50 32.98
N ASP A 91 7.21 4.72 34.07
CA ASP A 91 5.96 4.20 34.55
C ASP A 91 4.78 4.40 33.59
N SER A 92 3.77 3.54 33.72
CA SER A 92 2.62 3.48 32.80
C SER A 92 1.68 4.69 32.85
N ASP A 93 1.95 5.69 33.71
CA ASP A 93 1.06 6.82 33.99
C ASP A 93 1.24 8.07 33.09
N GLU A 94 2.31 8.20 32.30
CA GLU A 94 2.53 9.40 31.46
C GLU A 94 1.74 9.42 30.13
N ARG A 95 1.06 8.33 29.77
CA ARG A 95 0.35 8.18 28.47
C ARG A 95 -1.01 8.89 28.37
N ASP A 96 -1.39 9.65 29.38
CA ASP A 96 -2.65 10.38 29.45
C ASP A 96 -2.52 11.90 29.22
N LEU A 97 -1.31 12.46 29.21
CA LEU A 97 -1.10 13.92 29.10
C LEU A 97 -1.25 14.50 27.68
N HIS A 98 -1.24 13.67 26.63
CA HIS A 98 -1.25 14.13 25.23
C HIS A 98 -2.47 13.67 24.42
N ARG A 99 -3.64 13.59 25.06
CA ARG A 99 -4.89 13.21 24.40
C ARG A 99 -5.76 14.42 24.08
N THR A 100 -5.18 15.46 23.52
CA THR A 100 -5.93 16.60 22.97
C THR A 100 -6.08 16.45 21.47
N CYS A 101 -7.31 16.64 20.96
CA CYS A 101 -7.57 16.63 19.53
C CYS A 101 -6.72 17.72 18.84
N PRO A 102 -5.88 17.40 17.84
CA PRO A 102 -5.02 18.38 17.18
C PRO A 102 -5.78 19.46 16.38
N LYS A 103 -7.10 19.31 16.23
CA LYS A 103 -7.98 20.23 15.49
C LYS A 103 -8.79 21.16 16.38
N CYS A 104 -9.22 20.72 17.56
CA CYS A 104 -10.08 21.51 18.46
C CYS A 104 -9.59 21.57 19.91
N GLY A 105 -8.50 20.88 20.27
CA GLY A 105 -8.00 20.80 21.64
C GLY A 105 -8.85 19.95 22.59
N GLY A 106 -9.98 19.39 22.13
CA GLY A 106 -10.88 18.58 22.95
C GLY A 106 -10.23 17.33 23.51
N ALA A 107 -10.68 16.89 24.69
CA ALA A 107 -10.16 15.69 25.34
C ALA A 107 -10.55 14.42 24.58
N MET A 108 -9.57 13.59 24.24
CA MET A 108 -9.74 12.30 23.59
C MET A 108 -9.69 11.18 24.64
N ARG A 109 -10.61 10.22 24.54
CA ARG A 109 -10.65 9.02 25.39
C ARG A 109 -10.40 7.79 24.55
N VAL A 110 -9.52 6.90 25.00
CA VAL A 110 -9.34 5.59 24.35
C VAL A 110 -10.51 4.71 24.75
N ILE A 111 -11.26 4.28 23.74
CA ILE A 111 -12.43 3.41 23.90
C ILE A 111 -11.99 1.94 23.93
N GLU A 112 -10.96 1.58 23.17
CA GLU A 112 -10.42 0.22 23.11
C GLU A 112 -8.98 0.20 22.55
N THR A 113 -8.14 -0.71 23.03
CA THR A 113 -6.85 -1.06 22.43
C THR A 113 -6.87 -2.53 22.04
N PHE A 114 -6.37 -2.85 20.84
CA PHE A 114 -6.31 -4.23 20.36
C PHE A 114 -4.95 -4.51 19.73
N THR A 115 -4.45 -5.72 19.94
CA THR A 115 -3.18 -6.19 19.38
C THR A 115 -3.39 -6.77 17.98
N ARG A 116 -2.29 -6.99 17.26
CA ARG A 116 -2.32 -7.50 15.89
C ARG A 116 -3.02 -8.86 15.84
N GLY A 117 -4.10 -8.96 15.06
CA GLY A 117 -4.90 -10.19 14.92
C GLY A 117 -6.14 -10.23 15.82
N GLN A 118 -6.31 -9.28 16.74
CA GLN A 118 -7.55 -9.13 17.50
C GLN A 118 -8.59 -8.33 16.72
N THR A 119 -9.84 -8.78 16.76
CA THR A 119 -10.99 -8.05 16.24
C THR A 119 -11.45 -7.02 17.27
N PRO A 120 -11.58 -5.72 16.92
CA PRO A 120 -12.11 -4.72 17.84
C PRO A 120 -13.56 -5.06 18.21
N LYS A 121 -13.90 -4.90 19.49
CA LYS A 121 -15.25 -5.14 20.02
C LYS A 121 -16.17 -3.94 19.74
N SER A 122 -15.60 -2.75 19.69
CA SER A 122 -16.28 -1.53 19.27
C SER A 122 -16.24 -1.40 17.75
N ARG A 123 -17.42 -1.37 17.11
CA ARG A 123 -17.53 -0.95 15.71
C ARG A 123 -17.51 0.58 15.71
N ALA A 124 -16.72 1.19 14.84
CA ALA A 124 -16.84 2.63 14.61
C ALA A 124 -18.31 2.92 14.23
N PRO A 125 -18.95 3.93 14.83
CA PRO A 125 -20.29 4.30 14.44
C PRO A 125 -20.27 4.68 12.94
N PRO A 126 -21.40 4.51 12.21
CA PRO A 126 -21.53 5.06 10.87
C PRO A 126 -21.02 6.51 10.84
N TRP A 127 -20.34 6.91 9.76
CA TRP A 127 -19.69 8.22 9.67
C TRP A 127 -20.65 9.41 9.89
N GLU A 128 -21.95 9.17 9.75
CA GLU A 128 -23.05 10.11 10.02
C GLU A 128 -23.19 10.45 11.52
N ASP A 129 -22.81 9.52 12.41
CA ASP A 129 -22.94 9.65 13.87
C ASP A 129 -21.62 10.10 14.55
N ALA A 130 -20.60 10.46 13.77
CA ALA A 130 -19.26 10.80 14.27
C ALA A 130 -19.09 12.30 14.65
N ALA A 131 -20.19 13.04 14.85
CA ALA A 131 -20.21 14.49 15.11
C ALA A 131 -20.25 14.83 16.61
#